data_AF-A0A9J6RA13-F1
#
_entry.id   AF-A0A9J6RA13-F1
#
_cell.length_a   1.000
_cell.length_b   1.000
_cell.length_c   1.000
_cell.angle_alpha   90.00
_cell.angle_beta   90.00
_cell.angle_gamma   90.00
#
_symmetry.space_group_name_H-M   'P 1'
#
loop_
_entity.id
_entity.type
_entity.pdbx_description
1 polymer ?
#
loop_
_entity_poly.entity_id
_entity_poly.type
_entity_poly.pdbx_seq_one_letter_code
_entity_poly.pdbx_strand_id
1 'polypeptide(L)'
;MGETNDSDRFSEYDKQDSIKFLDRFINEEKEYYVIYQKKKQNTIRELQFNQVKKLSENRYLITMHQENLHHSVCYYVGEEVELTSDEILKIRIVDPLDYDFVVYTD
;
A
#
# COMPACT_ATOMS: atom_id res chain seq x y z
N MET A 1 -9.60 -6.14 33.22
CA MET A 1 -9.46 -6.97 32.02
C MET A 1 -9.81 -6.09 30.85
N GLY A 2 -8.81 -5.53 30.17
CA GLY A 2 -8.99 -4.71 28.98
C GLY A 2 -8.49 -5.52 27.80
N GLU A 3 -9.38 -6.26 27.15
CA GLU A 3 -9.12 -6.81 25.82
C GLU A 3 -9.34 -5.68 24.82
N THR A 4 -8.31 -4.86 24.61
CA THR A 4 -8.27 -3.93 23.48
C THR A 4 -8.18 -4.78 22.22
N ASN A 5 -9.34 -4.99 21.61
CA ASN A 5 -9.48 -5.64 20.33
C ASN A 5 -8.75 -4.76 19.29
N ASP A 6 -7.51 -5.14 18.93
CA ASP A 6 -6.71 -4.54 17.85
C ASP A 6 -7.41 -4.61 16.47
N SER A 7 -8.57 -5.27 16.40
CA SER A 7 -9.44 -5.36 15.23
C SER A 7 -10.19 -4.05 14.92
N ASP A 8 -10.24 -3.07 15.83
CA ASP A 8 -10.97 -1.80 15.66
C ASP A 8 -10.12 -0.69 15.00
N ARG A 9 -8.88 -0.99 14.57
CA ARG A 9 -7.95 0.03 14.05
C ARG A 9 -8.24 0.50 12.63
N PHE A 10 -9.13 -0.14 11.89
CA PHE A 10 -9.45 0.20 10.52
C PHE A 10 -10.96 0.38 10.37
N SER A 11 -11.40 1.63 10.17
CA SER A 11 -12.80 1.92 9.95
C SER A 11 -13.25 1.37 8.58
N GLU A 12 -14.49 0.90 8.47
CA GLU A 12 -15.07 0.53 7.16
C GLU A 12 -15.01 1.69 6.15
N TYR A 13 -14.99 2.94 6.65
CA TYR A 13 -14.79 4.15 5.87
C TYR A 13 -13.39 4.22 5.23
N ASP A 14 -12.30 3.93 5.97
CA ASP A 14 -10.93 3.88 5.43
C ASP A 14 -10.81 2.83 4.32
N LYS A 15 -11.48 1.69 4.49
CA LYS A 15 -11.49 0.61 3.51
C LYS A 15 -12.19 1.05 2.22
N GLN A 16 -13.38 1.65 2.32
CA GLN A 16 -14.10 2.14 1.13
C GLN A 16 -13.33 3.24 0.40
N ASP A 17 -12.70 4.16 1.12
CA ASP A 17 -11.88 5.22 0.54
C ASP A 17 -10.65 4.63 -0.19
N SER A 18 -9.99 3.66 0.45
CA SER A 18 -8.87 2.91 -0.13
C SER A 18 -9.24 2.21 -1.44
N ILE A 19 -10.41 1.57 -1.51
CA ILE A 19 -10.88 0.93 -2.75
C ILE A 19 -11.15 1.96 -3.86
N LYS A 20 -11.78 3.09 -3.51
CA LYS A 20 -12.01 4.20 -4.46
C LYS A 20 -10.69 4.80 -4.96
N PHE A 21 -9.71 4.91 -4.06
CA PHE A 21 -8.38 5.39 -4.37
C PHE A 21 -7.67 4.46 -5.36
N LEU A 22 -7.70 3.14 -5.12
CA LEU A 22 -7.13 2.14 -6.03
C LEU A 22 -7.80 2.14 -7.42
N ASP A 23 -9.10 2.41 -7.48
CA ASP A 23 -9.85 2.50 -8.75
C ASP A 23 -9.42 3.73 -9.59
N ARG A 24 -9.02 4.81 -8.92
CA ARG A 24 -8.55 6.07 -9.52
C ARG A 24 -7.05 6.28 -9.35
N PHE A 25 -6.30 5.21 -9.15
CA PHE A 25 -4.88 5.31 -8.85
C PHE A 25 -4.14 6.00 -9.99
N ILE A 26 -3.47 7.09 -9.67
CA ILE A 26 -2.55 7.81 -10.55
C ILE A 26 -1.20 7.76 -9.87
N ASN A 27 -0.18 7.33 -10.62
CA ASN A 27 1.20 7.35 -10.13
C ASN A 27 1.70 8.80 -10.15
N GLU A 28 1.32 9.56 -9.15
CA GLU A 28 1.97 10.84 -8.82
C GLU A 28 3.28 10.48 -8.09
N GLU A 29 4.29 11.35 -8.09
CA GLU A 29 5.64 11.10 -7.53
C GLU A 29 5.66 10.98 -5.98
N LYS A 30 4.76 10.15 -5.45
CA LYS A 30 4.51 9.83 -4.06
C LYS A 30 4.75 8.35 -3.84
N GLU A 31 4.98 7.99 -2.60
CA GLU A 31 5.13 6.60 -2.21
C GLU A 31 3.80 6.07 -1.68
N TYR A 32 3.26 5.05 -2.34
CA TYR A 32 1.99 4.43 -1.96
C TYR A 32 2.25 3.08 -1.30
N TYR A 33 1.55 2.82 -0.19
CA TYR A 33 1.67 1.60 0.58
C TYR A 33 0.28 1.01 0.80
N VAL A 34 0.10 -0.27 0.47
CA VAL A 34 -1.13 -1.00 0.73
C VAL A 34 -0.95 -1.82 2.00
N ILE A 35 -1.84 -1.61 2.95
CA ILE A 35 -1.96 -2.40 4.16
C ILE A 35 -3.05 -3.43 3.92
N TYR A 36 -2.68 -4.71 3.98
CA TYR A 36 -3.58 -5.81 3.68
C TYR A 36 -3.41 -6.98 4.63
N GLN A 37 -4.45 -7.79 4.73
CA GLN A 37 -4.44 -9.04 5.49
C GLN A 37 -5.09 -10.14 4.66
N LYS A 38 -4.30 -11.17 4.32
CA LYS A 38 -4.83 -12.35 3.63
C LYS A 38 -5.69 -13.17 4.58
N LYS A 39 -6.85 -13.66 4.13
CA LYS A 39 -7.75 -14.50 4.97
C LYS A 39 -7.07 -15.73 5.59
N LYS A 40 -6.04 -16.25 4.92
CA LYS A 40 -5.25 -17.41 5.39
C LYS A 40 -4.05 -17.05 6.28
N GLN A 41 -3.76 -15.77 6.47
CA GLN A 41 -2.64 -15.28 7.27
C GLN A 41 -3.15 -14.32 8.34
N ASN A 42 -2.93 -14.62 9.61
CA ASN A 42 -3.33 -13.71 10.70
C ASN A 42 -2.34 -12.55 10.89
N THR A 43 -1.63 -12.18 9.83
CA THR A 43 -0.58 -11.16 9.83
C THR A 43 -0.96 -10.08 8.86
N ILE A 44 -1.01 -8.85 9.37
CA ILE A 44 -1.15 -7.65 8.56
C ILE A 44 0.20 -7.41 7.86
N ARG A 45 0.16 -7.23 6.55
CA ARG A 45 1.32 -6.91 5.72
C ARG A 45 1.15 -5.53 5.12
N GLU A 46 2.26 -4.86 4.93
CA GLU A 46 2.35 -3.62 4.19
C GLU A 46 3.22 -3.87 2.95
N LEU A 47 2.76 -3.41 1.79
CA LEU A 47 3.51 -3.47 0.54
C LEU A 47 3.53 -2.08 -0.10
N GLN A 48 4.73 -1.59 -0.42
CA GLN A 48 4.88 -0.41 -1.26
C GLN A 48 4.48 -0.75 -2.70
N PHE A 49 3.77 0.12 -3.39
CA PHE A 49 3.36 -0.09 -4.77
C PHE A 49 3.44 1.18 -5.59
N ASN A 50 3.65 1.03 -6.88
CA ASN A 50 3.62 2.13 -7.86
C ASN A 50 2.72 1.82 -9.05
N GLN A 51 2.13 0.62 -9.08
CA GLN A 51 1.18 0.21 -10.09
C GLN A 51 0.02 -0.55 -9.46
N VAL A 52 -1.19 -0.24 -9.95
CA VAL A 52 -2.43 -0.91 -9.57
C VAL A 52 -3.16 -1.26 -10.85
N LYS A 53 -3.59 -2.52 -10.96
CA LYS A 53 -4.42 -2.99 -12.05
C LYS A 53 -5.68 -3.63 -11.50
N LYS A 54 -6.85 -3.11 -11.88
CA LYS A 54 -8.13 -3.73 -11.57
C LYS A 54 -8.33 -4.95 -12.47
N LEU A 55 -8.41 -6.14 -11.86
CA LEU A 55 -8.66 -7.40 -12.58
C LEU A 55 -10.15 -7.71 -12.66
N SER A 56 -10.93 -7.37 -11.62
CA SER A 56 -12.37 -7.60 -11.52
C SER A 56 -13.00 -6.59 -10.54
N GLU A 57 -14.33 -6.58 -10.40
CA GLU A 57 -15.05 -5.66 -9.49
C GLU A 57 -14.51 -5.64 -8.06
N ASN A 58 -13.96 -6.76 -7.57
CA ASN A 58 -13.42 -6.89 -6.21
C ASN A 58 -11.97 -7.39 -6.17
N ARG A 59 -11.22 -7.35 -7.28
CA ARG A 59 -9.83 -7.83 -7.35
C ARG A 59 -8.89 -6.80 -7.95
N TYR A 60 -7.81 -6.56 -7.24
CA TYR A 60 -6.78 -5.61 -7.59
C TYR A 60 -5.44 -6.34 -7.58
N LEU A 61 -4.69 -6.20 -8.67
CA LEU A 61 -3.29 -6.59 -8.74
C LEU A 61 -2.47 -5.36 -8.38
N ILE A 62 -1.80 -5.42 -7.24
CA ILE A 62 -0.95 -4.35 -6.74
C ILE A 62 0.50 -4.77 -6.95
N THR A 63 1.27 -3.93 -7.64
CA THR A 63 2.64 -4.27 -8.03
C THR A 63 3.61 -3.15 -7.69
N MET A 64 4.78 -3.55 -7.21
CA MET A 64 5.93 -2.68 -6.99
C MET A 64 6.96 -2.93 -8.08
N HIS A 65 7.10 -1.99 -9.02
CA HIS A 65 8.21 -2.04 -9.98
C HIS A 65 9.39 -1.23 -9.45
N GLN A 66 10.41 -1.88 -8.91
CA GLN A 66 11.70 -1.24 -8.67
C GLN A 66 12.68 -1.58 -9.79
N GLU A 67 12.98 -0.60 -10.63
CA GLU A 67 14.12 -0.69 -11.55
C GLU A 67 15.41 -0.43 -10.77
N ASN A 68 16.01 -1.49 -10.22
CA ASN A 68 17.34 -1.42 -9.65
C ASN A 68 18.38 -1.61 -10.77
N LEU A 69 18.88 -0.50 -11.31
CA LEU A 69 20.06 -0.46 -12.19
C LEU A 69 21.33 -0.64 -11.34
N HIS A 70 21.55 -1.83 -10.79
CA HIS A 70 22.82 -2.16 -10.16
C HIS A 70 23.67 -2.96 -11.15
N HIS A 71 24.79 -2.37 -11.57
CA HIS A 71 25.87 -3.10 -12.26
C HIS A 71 25.51 -3.77 -13.61
N SER A 72 24.78 -3.08 -14.50
CA SER A 72 24.50 -3.58 -15.87
C SER A 72 23.73 -4.91 -15.96
N VAL A 73 23.12 -5.36 -14.86
CA VAL A 73 22.20 -6.50 -14.80
C VAL A 73 20.86 -5.99 -14.27
N CYS A 74 19.84 -5.94 -15.13
CA CYS A 74 18.50 -5.58 -14.70
C CYS A 74 17.88 -6.75 -13.91
N TYR A 75 17.77 -6.59 -12.59
CA TYR A 75 16.96 -7.48 -11.76
C TYR A 75 15.54 -6.90 -11.66
N TYR A 76 14.58 -7.61 -12.25
CA TYR A 76 13.16 -7.32 -12.03
C TYR A 76 12.77 -7.92 -10.67
N VAL A 77 12.96 -7.17 -9.58
CA VAL A 77 12.34 -7.48 -8.29
C VAL A 77 11.00 -6.78 -8.26
N GLY A 78 10.05 -7.34 -9.00
CA GLY A 78 8.66 -6.93 -8.93
C GLY A 78 7.96 -7.73 -7.86
N GLU A 79 7.62 -7.12 -6.71
CA GLU A 79 6.68 -7.77 -5.79
C GLU A 79 5.26 -7.45 -6.27
N GLU A 80 4.54 -8.48 -6.72
CA GLU A 80 3.14 -8.41 -7.10
C GLU A 80 2.26 -9.17 -6.11
N VAL A 81 1.12 -8.59 -5.77
CA VAL A 81 0.13 -9.22 -4.92
C VAL A 81 -1.26 -9.00 -5.49
N GLU A 82 -1.97 -10.10 -5.75
CA GLU A 82 -3.41 -10.05 -6.01
C GLU A 82 -4.12 -9.91 -4.67
N LEU A 83 -4.89 -8.85 -4.49
CA LEU A 83 -5.71 -8.60 -3.31
C LEU A 83 -7.17 -8.44 -3.68
N THR A 84 -8.03 -9.01 -2.86
CA THR A 84 -9.46 -8.71 -2.93
C THR A 84 -9.77 -7.42 -2.17
N SER A 85 -10.86 -6.76 -2.52
CA SER A 85 -11.35 -5.58 -1.78
C SER A 85 -11.55 -5.85 -0.29
N ASP A 86 -11.78 -7.11 0.09
CA ASP A 86 -11.94 -7.52 1.48
C ASP A 86 -10.62 -7.65 2.24
N GLU A 87 -9.54 -8.01 1.54
CA GLU A 87 -8.21 -8.17 2.11
C GLU A 87 -7.48 -6.84 2.27
N ILE A 88 -7.89 -5.80 1.54
CA ILE A 88 -7.36 -4.45 1.66
C ILE A 88 -7.95 -3.80 2.91
N LEU A 89 -7.07 -3.32 3.78
CA LEU A 89 -7.45 -2.62 5.01
C LEU A 89 -7.36 -1.12 4.82
N LYS A 90 -6.23 -0.63 4.30
CA LYS A 90 -5.95 0.80 4.13
C LYS A 90 -4.87 1.06 3.07
N ILE A 91 -4.96 2.20 2.38
CA ILE A 91 -3.84 2.77 1.63
C ILE A 91 -3.21 3.89 2.45
N ARG A 92 -1.88 3.85 2.57
CA ARG A 92 -1.06 4.92 3.14
C ARG A 92 -0.29 5.58 2.01
N ILE A 93 -0.35 6.90 1.96
CA ILE A 93 0.34 7.73 0.99
C ILE A 93 1.40 8.50 1.76
N VAL A 94 2.65 8.44 1.31
CA VAL A 94 3.77 9.17 1.88
C VAL A 94 4.29 10.10 0.79
N ASP A 95 4.21 11.40 1.03
CA ASP A 95 4.84 12.40 0.18
C ASP A 95 6.33 12.47 0.56
N PRO A 96 7.27 12.19 -0.36
CA PRO A 96 8.71 12.27 -0.06
C PRO A 96 9.16 13.70 0.26
N LEU A 97 8.36 14.70 -0.14
CA LEU A 97 8.56 16.12 0.15
C LEU A 97 8.03 16.56 1.51
N ASP A 98 7.25 15.72 2.21
CA ASP A 98 6.71 16.03 3.55
C ASP A 98 7.74 15.80 4.67
N TYR A 99 8.97 15.40 4.32
CA TYR A 99 10.13 15.45 5.22
C TYR A 99 10.60 16.90 5.41
N ASP A 100 9.80 17.68 6.13
CA ASP A 100 10.20 18.97 6.68
C ASP A 100 11.17 18.70 7.85
N PHE A 101 12.46 18.51 7.52
CA PHE A 101 13.50 18.64 8.54
C PHE A 101 13.56 20.12 8.92
N VAL A 102 12.82 20.49 9.97
CA VAL A 102 13.05 21.74 10.68
C VAL A 102 14.42 21.62 11.37
N VAL A 103 15.49 21.90 10.63
CA VAL A 103 16.81 22.09 11.20
C VAL A 103 16.77 23.45 11.89
N TYR A 104 16.48 23.46 13.18
CA TYR A 104 16.77 24.62 14.02
C TYR A 104 18.29 24.83 14.00
N THR A 105 18.76 25.78 13.20
CA THR A 105 20.09 26.36 13.37
C THR A 105 19.99 27.42 14.46
N ASP A 106 20.66 27.15 15.58
CA ASP A 106 20.92 28.09 16.69
C ASP A 106 21.76 29.30 16.23
#